data_AF-A0A7X6Z683-F1
#
_entry.id   AF-A0A7X6Z683-F1
#
_cell.length_a   1.000
_cell.length_b   1.000
_cell.length_c   1.000
_cell.angle_alpha   90.00
_cell.angle_beta   90.00
_cell.angle_gamma   90.00
#
_symmetry.space_group_name_H-M   'P 1'
#
loop_
_entity.id
_entity.type
_entity.pdbx_description
1 polymer ?
#
loop_
_entity_poly.entity_id
_entity_poly.type
_entity_poly.pdbx_seq_one_letter_code
_entity_poly.pdbx_strand_id
1 'polypeptide(L)'
;MEVALTYISNGLVVFGVIIAFFGVFCMVTLHAKPSGRNKEQLELLTSEQIAQGKKNAKQAFMYIIATGILILLIAYVLRVFVGNTFGS
;
A
#
# COMPACT_ATOMS: atom_id res chain seq x y z
N MET A 1 25.67 1.75 -15.86
CA MET A 1 24.41 2.52 -15.66
C MET A 1 23.19 1.63 -15.79
N GLU A 2 23.06 0.87 -16.88
CA GLU A 2 22.00 -0.12 -17.11
C GLU A 2 21.77 -1.09 -15.93
N VAL A 3 22.84 -1.71 -15.43
CA VAL A 3 22.76 -2.64 -14.29
C VAL A 3 22.19 -1.97 -13.03
N ALA A 4 22.64 -0.76 -12.70
CA ALA A 4 22.15 -0.02 -11.53
C ALA A 4 20.67 0.38 -11.66
N LEU A 5 20.26 0.86 -12.84
CA LEU A 5 18.87 1.20 -13.13
C LEU A 5 17.94 -0.03 -13.10
N THR A 6 18.45 -1.19 -13.53
CA THR A 6 17.74 -2.48 -13.47
C THR A 6 17.53 -2.93 -12.03
N TYR A 7 18.55 -2.84 -11.17
CA TYR A 7 18.42 -3.12 -9.75
C TYR A 7 17.44 -2.17 -9.04
N ILE A 8 17.48 -0.87 -9.38
CA ILE A 8 16.54 0.12 -8.84
C ILE A 8 15.10 -0.20 -9.28
N SER A 9 14.88 -0.54 -10.56
CA SER A 9 13.57 -0.94 -11.07
C SER A 9 13.04 -2.18 -10.35
N ASN A 10 13.84 -3.23 -10.21
CA ASN A 10 13.45 -4.43 -9.46
C ASN A 10 13.16 -4.13 -7.99
N GLY A 11 13.98 -3.29 -7.35
CA GLY A 11 13.74 -2.84 -5.97
C GLY A 11 12.41 -2.11 -5.82
N LEU A 12 12.07 -1.22 -6.75
CA LEU A 12 10.79 -0.50 -6.75
C LEU A 12 9.60 -1.44 -6.99
N VAL A 13 9.74 -2.45 -7.85
CA VAL A 13 8.69 -3.47 -8.04
C VAL A 13 8.44 -4.23 -6.74
N VAL A 14 9.49 -4.74 -6.09
CA VAL A 14 9.37 -5.45 -4.81
C VAL A 14 8.74 -4.56 -3.74
N PHE A 15 9.19 -3.32 -3.63
CA PHE A 15 8.65 -2.37 -2.66
C PHE A 15 7.17 -2.03 -2.93
N GLY A 16 6.80 -1.87 -4.21
CA GLY A 16 5.41 -1.67 -4.63
C GLY A 16 4.51 -2.86 -4.27
N VAL A 17 4.98 -4.09 -4.47
CA VAL A 17 4.25 -5.32 -4.09
C VAL A 17 4.05 -5.40 -2.58
N ILE A 18 5.09 -5.10 -1.79
CA ILE A 18 5.00 -5.11 -0.31
C ILE A 18 3.96 -4.08 0.17
N ILE A 19 3.99 -2.86 -0.37
CA ILE A 19 3.03 -1.81 0.00
C ILE A 19 1.60 -2.22 -0.38
N ALA A 20 1.41 -2.77 -1.57
CA ALA A 20 0.11 -3.25 -2.02
C ALA A 20 -0.43 -4.37 -1.11
N PHE A 21 0.42 -5.35 -0.76
CA PHE A 21 0.06 -6.42 0.17
C PHE A 21 -0.30 -5.88 1.55
N PHE A 22 0.49 -4.95 2.08
CA PHE A 22 0.20 -4.28 3.36
C PHE A 22 -1.14 -3.54 3.33
N GLY A 23 -1.44 -2.84 2.23
CA GLY A 23 -2.73 -2.18 2.02
C GLY A 23 -3.91 -3.16 2.05
N VAL A 24 -3.79 -4.30 1.37
CA VAL A 24 -4.81 -5.37 1.40
C VAL A 24 -4.96 -5.95 2.81
N PHE A 25 -3.86 -6.22 3.51
CA PHE A 25 -3.86 -6.73 4.88
C PHE A 25 -4.57 -5.77 5.86
N CYS A 26 -4.29 -4.47 5.78
CA CYS A 26 -4.98 -3.46 6.57
C CYS A 26 -6.50 -3.46 6.28
N MET A 27 -6.89 -3.63 5.01
CA MET A 27 -8.29 -3.64 4.60
C MET A 27 -9.06 -4.85 5.14
N VAL A 28 -8.45 -6.05 5.06
CA VAL A 28 -9.00 -7.27 5.64
C VAL A 28 -9.18 -7.12 7.16
N THR A 29 -8.17 -6.58 7.84
CA THR A 29 -8.21 -6.36 9.29
C THR A 29 -9.30 -5.38 9.71
N LEU A 30 -9.59 -4.35 8.90
CA LEU A 30 -10.67 -3.39 9.18
C LEU A 30 -12.08 -3.97 8.99
N HIS A 31 -12.24 -5.01 8.17
CA HIS A 31 -13.52 -5.69 7.94
C HIS A 31 -13.69 -6.95 8.79
N ALA A 32 -12.62 -7.46 9.38
CA ALA A 32 -12.67 -8.55 10.33
C ALA A 32 -13.49 -8.13 11.56
N LYS A 33 -14.32 -9.04 12.08
CA LYS A 33 -15.03 -8.80 13.33
C LYS A 33 -14.00 -8.63 14.45
N PRO A 34 -14.06 -7.54 15.24
CA PRO A 34 -13.14 -7.36 16.36
C PRO A 34 -13.35 -8.48 17.38
N SER A 35 -12.24 -9.06 17.86
CA SER A 35 -12.22 -10.14 18.85
C SER A 35 -11.32 -9.79 20.03
N GLY A 36 -11.65 -10.29 21.22
CA GLY A 36 -10.87 -10.08 22.44
C GLY A 36 -10.74 -8.60 22.81
N ARG A 37 -9.52 -8.16 23.12
CA ARG A 37 -9.20 -6.79 23.56
C ARG A 37 -9.70 -5.69 22.61
N ASN A 38 -9.73 -5.94 21.30
CA ASN A 38 -10.19 -4.95 20.33
C ASN A 38 -11.70 -4.71 20.42
N LYS A 39 -12.48 -5.71 20.85
CA LYS A 39 -13.93 -5.58 21.05
C LYS A 39 -14.22 -4.76 22.31
N GLU A 40 -13.53 -5.07 23.40
CA GLU A 40 -13.62 -4.33 24.67
C GLU A 40 -13.25 -2.85 24.48
N GLN A 41 -12.21 -2.55 23.70
CA GLN A 41 -11.84 -1.19 23.36
C GLN A 41 -12.86 -0.49 22.44
N LEU A 42 -13.53 -1.22 21.55
CA LEU A 42 -14.57 -0.66 20.69
C LEU A 42 -15.81 -0.26 21.48
N GLU A 43 -16.15 -1.03 22.52
CA GLU A 43 -17.32 -0.78 23.40
C GLU A 43 -17.13 0.46 24.29
N LEU A 44 -15.89 0.91 24.50
CA LEU A 44 -15.55 2.13 25.23
C LEU A 44 -15.62 3.40 24.37
N LEU A 45 -15.74 3.27 23.05
CA LEU A 45 -15.77 4.40 22.10
C LEU A 45 -17.20 4.81 21.79
N THR A 46 -17.41 6.11 21.57
CA THR A 46 -18.72 6.59 21.09
C THR A 46 -18.94 6.20 19.63
N SER A 47 -20.21 6.12 19.22
CA SER A 47 -20.60 5.83 17.83
C SER A 47 -19.99 6.81 16.83
N GLU A 48 -19.83 8.09 17.21
CA GLU A 48 -19.13 9.10 16.40
C GLU A 48 -17.64 8.80 16.23
N GLN A 49 -16.95 8.41 17.31
CA GLN A 49 -15.53 8.04 17.25
C GLN A 49 -15.29 6.82 16.36
N ILE A 50 -16.18 5.83 16.43
CA ILE A 50 -16.12 4.63 15.57
C ILE A 50 -16.35 5.02 14.10
N ALA A 51 -17.34 5.86 13.81
CA ALA A 51 -17.62 6.33 12.46
C ALA A 51 -16.45 7.13 11.87
N GLN A 52 -15.87 8.03 12.66
CA GLN A 52 -14.72 8.84 12.26
C GLN A 52 -13.46 7.96 12.07
N GLY A 53 -13.21 7.01 12.97
CA GLY A 53 -12.12 6.04 12.84
C GLY A 53 -12.23 5.22 11.56
N LYS A 54 -13.42 4.72 11.24
CA LYS A 54 -13.69 3.99 9.99
C LYS A 54 -13.49 4.85 8.75
N LYS A 55 -13.91 6.12 8.78
CA LYS A 55 -13.71 7.07 7.68
C LYS A 55 -12.21 7.34 7.44
N ASN A 56 -11.47 7.62 8.51
CA ASN A 56 -10.03 7.84 8.45
C ASN A 56 -9.29 6.59 7.94
N ALA A 57 -9.67 5.41 8.42
CA ALA A 57 -9.07 4.15 7.98
C ALA A 57 -9.32 3.88 6.47
N LYS A 58 -10.53 4.17 5.97
CA LYS A 58 -10.85 4.09 4.54
C LYS A 58 -10.02 5.08 3.73
N GLN A 59 -9.82 6.30 4.23
CA GLN A 59 -9.00 7.31 3.57
C GLN A 59 -7.52 6.92 3.54
N ALA A 60 -6.98 6.43 4.66
CA ALA A 60 -5.62 5.92 4.74
C ALA A 60 -5.39 4.76 3.75
N PHE A 61 -6.36 3.86 3.61
CA PHE A 61 -6.32 2.79 2.61
C PHE A 61 -6.22 3.32 1.17
N MET A 62 -7.03 4.33 0.81
CA MET A 62 -6.96 4.94 -0.52
C MET A 62 -5.58 5.53 -0.79
N TYR A 63 -4.95 6.17 0.21
CA TYR A 63 -3.59 6.68 0.07
C TYR A 63 -2.55 5.57 -0.09
N ILE A 64 -2.62 4.50 0.70
CA ILE A 64 -1.68 3.37 0.59
C ILE A 64 -1.74 2.73 -0.80
N ILE A 65 -2.94 2.52 -1.34
CA ILE A 65 -3.11 2.00 -2.71
C ILE A 65 -2.55 2.98 -3.73
N ALA A 66 -2.90 4.27 -3.63
CA ALA A 66 -2.44 5.28 -4.58
C ALA A 66 -0.90 5.38 -4.60
N THR A 67 -0.26 5.34 -3.42
CA THR A 67 1.20 5.32 -3.31
C THR A 67 1.80 4.04 -3.90
N GLY A 68 1.21 2.88 -3.65
CA GLY A 68 1.66 1.61 -4.24
C GLY A 68 1.59 1.62 -5.77
N ILE A 69 0.48 2.10 -6.34
CA ILE A 69 0.31 2.24 -7.80
C ILE A 69 1.35 3.22 -8.37
N LEU A 70 1.58 4.35 -7.70
CA LEU A 70 2.56 5.35 -8.14
C LEU A 70 3.98 4.75 -8.20
N ILE A 71 4.37 3.98 -7.19
CA ILE A 71 5.67 3.31 -7.15
C ILE A 71 5.82 2.30 -8.30
N LEU A 72 4.77 1.51 -8.58
CA LEU A 72 4.77 0.57 -9.70
C LEU A 72 4.87 1.29 -11.06
N LEU A 73 4.18 2.43 -11.22
CA LEU A 73 4.29 3.25 -12.44
C LEU A 73 5.71 3.79 -12.63
N ILE A 74 6.34 4.30 -11.56
CA ILE A 74 7.74 4.76 -11.62
C ILE A 74 8.67 3.60 -12.01
N ALA A 75 8.49 2.42 -11.41
CA ALA A 75 9.27 1.23 -11.73
C ALA A 75 9.12 0.82 -13.21
N TYR A 76 7.89 0.88 -13.74
CA TYR A 76 7.59 0.59 -15.14
C TYR A 76 8.23 1.60 -16.09
N VAL A 77 8.10 2.90 -15.81
CA VAL A 77 8.72 3.96 -16.62
C VAL A 77 10.25 3.79 -16.66
N LEU A 78 10.88 3.52 -15.51
CA LEU A 78 12.30 3.22 -15.44
C LEU A 78 12.69 2.01 -16.28
N ARG A 79 11.89 0.94 -16.22
CA ARG A 79 12.13 -0.28 -17.01
C ARG A 79 12.04 -0.02 -18.52
N VAL A 80 11.02 0.71 -18.97
CA VAL A 80 10.84 1.10 -20.38
C VAL A 80 11.98 2.01 -20.84
N PHE A 81 12.38 2.97 -20.02
CA PHE A 81 13.50 3.86 -20.31
C PHE A 81 14.81 3.09 -20.48
N VAL A 82 15.09 2.13 -19.59
CA VAL A 82 16.27 1.26 -19.70
C VAL A 82 16.24 0.43 -20.98
N GLY A 83 15.12 -0.24 -21.29
CA GLY A 83 14.98 -1.05 -22.51
C GLY A 83 15.22 -0.22 -23.78
N ASN A 84 14.64 0.98 -23.86
CA ASN A 84 14.80 1.87 -25.02
C ASN A 84 16.21 2.47 -25.15
N THR A 85 16.92 2.68 -24.03
CA THR A 85 18.23 3.37 -24.03
C THR A 85 19.40 2.40 -24.18
N PHE A 86 19.27 1.19 -23.63
CA PHE A 86 20.36 0.21 -23.56
C PHE A 86 20.12 -1.06 -24.37
N GLY A 87 18.92 -1.25 -24.94
CA GLY A 87 18.65 -2.31 -25.93
C GLY A 87 18.51 -3.72 -25.33
N SER A 88 17.95 -3.83 -24.12
CA SER A 88 17.51 -5.12 -23.53
C SER A 88 16.12 -5.52 -24.00
#